data_AF-A0A1I7F5Z7-F1
#
_entry.id   AF-A0A1I7F5Z7-F1
#
_cell.length_a   1.000
_cell.length_b   1.000
_cell.length_c   1.000
_cell.angle_alpha   90.00
_cell.angle_beta   90.00
_cell.angle_gamma   90.00
#
_symmetry.space_group_name_H-M   'P 1'
#
loop_
_entity.id
_entity.type
_entity.pdbx_description
1 polymer ?
#
loop_
_entity_poly.entity_id
_entity_poly.type
_entity_poly.pdbx_seq_one_letter_code
_entity_poly.pdbx_strand_id
1 'polypeptide(L)'
;MFLVYTHKITPRFTYVMKHVFVQMLQVEVKFSTKVEDFIAHNGPKITYCKQPLQNEFHIRSNDLLFEQGFDDIEIKIHDWEETPCFFPAGEKSALPFDVFAAAFYLMSRYEEYVPHVKDEHGRFPATESLAYKHHFLDVPVVDIWIKRLKQALLRRFPDTVFPDRKPQVLSIIDVACAYTFKKKGFVRSLGGSLTDLFNLKVGRVIERYKVLLGLTPDPSDNFDKLTWFKNKYGINTIFFFMVGEYGTYDKNISLNNKSFRELMKSVADYHIVSLMASYQSFKNIPKLREERKKLTEIINRPIKRVRLRLDRLDLPDTYKDLIEAEFTEDYTMGYPKNVGFRAGTCTPFKFYDLSLEMQTILKVHPVCLQDLALKKMNPSKAEETFFELYQQVKDVNGCFAAVFSNESMGNYGNEKGFRKFYQKVYKKICSENR
;
A
#
# COMPACT_ATOMS: atom_id res chain seq x y z
N MET A 1 -23.49 16.84 11.62
CA MET A 1 -22.10 17.37 11.52
C MET A 1 -21.47 17.39 12.91
N PHE A 2 -20.28 16.80 13.07
CA PHE A 2 -19.48 16.89 14.29
C PHE A 2 -18.81 18.25 14.42
N LEU A 3 -18.66 18.76 15.64
CA LEU A 3 -17.78 19.88 15.96
C LEU A 3 -16.62 19.41 16.82
N VAL A 4 -15.38 19.65 16.40
CA VAL A 4 -14.19 19.42 17.23
C VAL A 4 -13.64 20.78 17.67
N TYR A 5 -13.69 21.03 18.97
CA TYR A 5 -13.02 22.16 19.58
C TYR A 5 -11.56 21.81 19.91
N THR A 6 -10.64 22.71 19.59
CA THR A 6 -9.21 22.61 19.93
C THR A 6 -8.67 24.01 20.22
N HIS A 7 -7.61 24.13 21.04
CA HIS A 7 -6.96 25.40 21.30
C HIS A 7 -6.24 26.00 20.07
N LYS A 8 -5.84 25.15 19.11
CA LYS A 8 -5.13 25.57 17.89
C LYS A 8 -5.49 24.66 16.72
N ILE A 9 -5.74 25.23 15.54
CA ILE A 9 -5.95 24.47 14.30
C ILE A 9 -4.66 24.53 13.48
N THR A 10 -4.03 23.39 13.27
CA THR A 10 -2.81 23.23 12.47
C THR A 10 -3.07 22.37 11.23
N PRO A 11 -2.13 22.32 10.26
CA PRO A 11 -2.22 21.41 9.13
C PRO A 11 -2.28 19.93 9.55
N ARG A 12 -1.45 19.50 10.52
CA ARG A 12 -1.46 18.12 11.06
C ARG A 12 -2.80 17.73 11.66
N PHE A 13 -3.33 18.57 12.55
CA PHE A 13 -4.65 18.40 13.16
C PHE A 13 -5.73 18.29 12.08
N THR A 14 -5.76 19.26 11.16
CA THR A 14 -6.76 19.32 10.08
C THR A 14 -6.71 18.07 9.21
N TYR A 15 -5.51 17.62 8.87
CA TYR A 15 -5.26 16.44 8.06
C TYR A 15 -5.80 15.16 8.72
N VAL A 16 -5.38 14.86 9.95
CA VAL A 16 -5.78 13.60 10.59
C VAL A 16 -7.26 13.60 10.97
N MET A 17 -7.80 14.73 11.41
CA MET A 17 -9.23 14.85 11.71
C MET A 17 -10.07 14.64 10.46
N LYS A 18 -9.69 15.23 9.31
CA LYS A 18 -10.38 14.99 8.04
C LYS A 18 -10.23 13.54 7.58
N HIS A 19 -9.06 12.93 7.76
CA HIS A 19 -8.89 11.52 7.42
C HIS A 19 -9.83 10.63 8.25
N VAL A 20 -9.82 10.78 9.57
CA VAL A 20 -10.64 9.95 10.47
C VAL A 20 -12.13 10.20 10.25
N PHE A 21 -12.61 11.44 10.35
CA PHE A 21 -14.04 11.71 10.28
C PHE A 21 -14.60 11.61 8.86
N VAL A 22 -13.94 12.20 7.87
CA VAL A 22 -14.49 12.26 6.50
C VAL A 22 -14.17 11.01 5.70
N GLN A 23 -12.95 10.47 5.77
CA GLN A 23 -12.57 9.30 4.95
C GLN A 23 -12.94 7.98 5.61
N MET A 24 -12.65 7.80 6.90
CA MET A 24 -12.85 6.51 7.57
C MET A 24 -14.25 6.35 8.15
N LEU A 25 -14.76 7.37 8.84
CA LEU A 25 -16.09 7.35 9.47
C LEU A 25 -17.22 7.86 8.55
N GLN A 26 -16.87 8.51 7.43
CA GLN A 26 -17.80 9.06 6.44
C GLN A 26 -18.85 10.03 7.02
N VAL A 27 -18.41 10.90 7.94
CA VAL A 27 -19.22 11.95 8.56
C VAL A 27 -18.59 13.33 8.39
N GLU A 28 -19.43 14.35 8.33
CA GLU A 28 -18.97 15.74 8.27
C GLU A 28 -18.42 16.22 9.62
N VAL A 29 -17.34 16.98 9.57
CA VAL A 29 -16.69 17.57 10.74
C VAL A 29 -16.32 19.03 10.50
N LYS A 30 -16.56 19.87 11.52
CA LYS A 30 -16.12 21.27 11.59
C LYS A 30 -15.16 21.44 12.77
N PHE A 31 -14.25 22.39 12.65
CA PHE A 31 -13.27 22.72 13.69
C PHE A 31 -13.53 24.12 14.23
N SER A 32 -13.33 24.33 15.53
CA SER A 32 -13.35 25.67 16.13
C SER A 32 -12.30 25.81 17.22
N THR A 33 -11.81 27.03 17.40
CA THR A 33 -10.97 27.46 18.53
C THR A 33 -11.72 28.32 19.55
N LYS A 34 -12.99 28.61 19.29
CA LYS A 34 -13.84 29.46 20.12
C LYS A 34 -14.71 28.61 21.03
N VAL A 35 -14.71 28.90 22.32
CA VAL A 35 -15.53 28.19 23.30
C VAL A 35 -17.01 28.50 23.07
N GLU A 36 -17.33 29.70 22.58
CA GLU A 36 -18.70 30.13 22.26
C GLU A 36 -19.33 29.24 21.18
N ASP A 37 -18.57 28.90 20.13
CA ASP A 37 -19.01 27.98 19.08
C ASP A 37 -19.32 26.59 19.64
N PHE A 38 -18.52 26.13 20.60
CA PHE A 38 -18.71 24.84 21.25
C PHE A 38 -19.96 24.83 22.14
N ILE A 39 -20.23 25.91 22.87
CA ILE A 39 -21.43 26.05 23.70
C ILE A 39 -22.68 26.12 22.81
N ALA A 40 -22.65 26.93 21.74
CA ALA A 40 -23.78 27.14 20.84
C ALA A 40 -24.12 25.93 19.95
N HIS A 41 -23.20 24.97 19.79
CA HIS A 41 -23.43 23.78 18.96
C HIS A 41 -24.26 22.73 19.70
N ASN A 42 -25.42 22.40 19.11
CA ASN A 42 -26.38 21.43 19.63
C ASN A 42 -26.14 19.99 19.16
N GLY A 43 -25.29 19.78 18.16
CA GLY A 43 -24.97 18.46 17.63
C GLY A 43 -23.84 17.75 18.37
N PRO A 44 -23.37 16.59 17.86
CA PRO A 44 -22.21 15.89 18.40
C PRO A 44 -20.98 16.82 18.44
N LYS A 45 -20.37 16.94 19.62
CA LYS A 45 -19.21 17.80 19.85
C LYS A 45 -18.15 17.14 20.70
N ILE A 46 -16.90 17.36 20.30
CA ILE A 46 -15.71 16.73 20.87
C ILE A 46 -14.75 17.84 21.29
N THR A 47 -14.10 17.68 22.43
CA THR A 47 -12.97 18.53 22.83
C THR A 47 -11.68 17.76 22.61
N TYR A 48 -10.75 18.36 21.87
CA TYR A 48 -9.40 17.85 21.65
C TYR A 48 -8.38 18.85 22.19
N CYS A 49 -8.10 18.76 23.50
CA CYS A 49 -7.25 19.67 24.26
C CYS A 49 -6.59 18.93 25.44
N LYS A 50 -5.66 19.58 26.14
CA LYS A 50 -5.06 19.02 27.37
C LYS A 50 -6.06 18.78 28.50
N GLN A 51 -7.09 19.63 28.60
CA GLN A 51 -8.16 19.53 29.60
C GLN A 51 -9.54 19.56 28.90
N PRO A 52 -10.56 18.92 29.48
CA PRO A 52 -11.94 19.05 29.02
C PRO A 52 -12.48 20.45 29.34
N LEU A 53 -13.49 20.89 28.61
CA LEU A 53 -14.24 22.11 28.93
C LEU A 53 -15.33 21.82 29.96
N GLN A 54 -16.05 20.71 29.80
CA GLN A 54 -17.18 20.28 30.63
C GLN A 54 -17.24 18.73 30.68
N ASN A 55 -18.45 18.13 30.62
CA ASN A 55 -18.67 16.68 30.59
C ASN A 55 -18.99 16.16 29.16
N GLU A 56 -18.22 16.60 28.18
CA GLU A 56 -18.32 16.19 26.77
C GLU A 56 -17.48 14.94 26.44
N PHE A 57 -17.52 14.53 25.17
CA PHE A 57 -16.53 13.58 24.66
C PHE A 57 -15.17 14.27 24.52
N HIS A 58 -14.30 14.12 25.53
CA HIS A 58 -12.97 14.73 25.56
C HIS A 58 -11.90 13.72 25.17
N ILE A 59 -10.98 14.09 24.28
CA ILE A 59 -9.75 13.33 24.02
C ILE A 59 -8.58 14.23 24.40
N ARG A 60 -7.73 13.74 25.31
CA ARG A 60 -6.53 14.47 25.72
C ARG A 60 -5.54 14.54 24.57
N SER A 61 -5.18 15.75 24.16
CA SER A 61 -4.31 15.97 23.01
C SER A 61 -2.82 15.83 23.32
N ASN A 62 -2.09 15.17 22.44
CA ASN A 62 -0.63 15.14 22.33
C ASN A 62 -0.14 16.36 21.54
N ASP A 63 1.08 16.82 21.83
CA ASP A 63 1.65 18.03 21.23
C ASP A 63 2.08 17.82 19.77
N LEU A 64 2.27 16.57 19.34
CA LEU A 64 2.66 16.20 17.97
C LEU A 64 1.79 16.85 16.89
N LEU A 65 0.48 17.00 17.13
CA LEU A 65 -0.42 17.63 16.15
C LEU A 65 -0.31 19.15 16.10
N PHE A 66 0.37 19.79 17.06
CA PHE A 66 0.49 21.25 17.15
C PHE A 66 1.90 21.78 16.88
N GLU A 67 2.87 20.88 16.81
CA GLU A 67 4.27 21.10 16.47
C GLU A 67 4.50 21.28 14.96
N GLN A 68 5.71 21.73 14.61
CA GLN A 68 6.24 21.81 13.26
C GLN A 68 7.61 21.15 13.23
N GLY A 69 7.97 20.56 12.09
CA GLY A 69 9.23 19.84 11.96
C GLY A 69 9.18 18.46 12.62
N PHE A 70 10.31 17.76 12.63
CA PHE A 70 10.38 16.39 13.13
C PHE A 70 11.62 16.22 13.98
N ASP A 71 11.44 15.57 15.12
CA ASP A 71 12.46 15.26 16.11
C ASP A 71 12.31 13.81 16.54
N ASP A 72 13.30 13.26 17.22
CA ASP A 72 13.18 11.92 17.77
C ASP A 72 12.18 11.91 18.95
N ILE A 73 11.22 10.98 18.91
CA ILE A 73 10.15 10.87 19.90
C ILE A 73 10.24 9.51 20.56
N GLU A 74 10.44 9.49 21.88
CA GLU A 74 10.35 8.25 22.65
C GLU A 74 8.89 7.79 22.74
N ILE A 75 8.59 6.66 22.10
CA ILE A 75 7.25 6.08 22.08
C ILE A 75 7.15 4.94 23.10
N LYS A 76 6.23 5.10 24.05
CA LYS A 76 5.85 4.05 25.01
C LYS A 76 4.58 3.35 24.53
N ILE A 77 4.75 2.11 24.09
CA ILE A 77 3.64 1.23 23.71
C ILE A 77 2.92 0.75 24.97
N HIS A 78 1.60 0.70 24.89
CA HIS A 78 0.70 0.03 25.81
C HIS A 78 -0.46 -0.58 25.00
N ASP A 79 -1.32 -1.34 25.64
CA ASP A 79 -2.44 -1.98 24.95
C ASP A 79 -3.76 -1.27 25.25
N TRP A 80 -4.55 -1.02 24.20
CA TRP A 80 -5.97 -0.78 24.33
C TRP A 80 -6.69 -2.08 24.02
N GLU A 81 -7.19 -2.74 25.06
CA GLU A 81 -7.69 -4.12 24.98
C GLU A 81 -6.57 -5.04 24.44
N GLU A 82 -6.74 -5.61 23.25
CA GLU A 82 -5.77 -6.51 22.60
C GLU A 82 -4.96 -5.83 21.48
N THR A 83 -5.05 -4.50 21.35
CA THR A 83 -4.40 -3.78 20.25
C THR A 83 -3.38 -2.78 20.78
N PRO A 84 -2.11 -2.90 20.38
CA PRO A 84 -1.08 -1.93 20.76
C PRO A 84 -1.47 -0.51 20.38
N CYS A 85 -1.14 0.45 21.23
CA CYS A 85 -1.34 1.88 21.05
C CYS A 85 -0.26 2.68 21.82
N PHE A 86 -0.22 3.98 21.59
CA PHE A 86 0.78 4.87 22.18
C PHE A 86 0.28 6.31 22.25
N PHE A 87 1.05 7.18 22.91
CA PHE A 87 0.62 8.50 23.37
C PHE A 87 -0.50 8.41 24.42
N PRO A 88 -0.22 7.81 25.58
CA PRO A 88 -1.22 7.58 26.62
C PRO A 88 -1.94 8.87 27.01
N ALA A 89 -3.24 8.76 27.14
CA ALA A 89 -4.13 9.81 27.58
C ALA A 89 -4.54 9.47 29.02
N GLY A 90 -4.35 10.42 29.93
CA GLY A 90 -4.71 10.21 31.34
C GLY A 90 -6.20 9.93 31.54
N GLU A 91 -6.57 9.46 32.73
CA GLU A 91 -7.91 8.91 33.07
C GLU A 91 -9.12 9.80 32.74
N LYS A 92 -8.92 11.12 32.61
CA LYS A 92 -9.99 12.07 32.25
C LYS A 92 -10.37 12.04 30.76
N SER A 93 -9.57 11.39 29.92
CA SER A 93 -9.83 11.25 28.49
C SER A 93 -10.84 10.13 28.22
N ALA A 94 -11.72 10.31 27.24
CA ALA A 94 -12.70 9.32 26.82
C ALA A 94 -12.06 8.07 26.19
N LEU A 95 -10.81 8.19 25.73
CA LEU A 95 -9.99 7.10 25.20
C LEU A 95 -8.66 7.00 25.98
N PRO A 96 -8.04 5.81 26.07
CA PRO A 96 -6.82 5.60 26.85
C PRO A 96 -5.55 6.19 26.23
N PHE A 97 -5.63 6.65 24.98
CA PHE A 97 -4.53 7.31 24.27
C PHE A 97 -5.06 8.33 23.26
N ASP A 98 -4.15 9.16 22.75
CA ASP A 98 -4.43 10.07 21.66
C ASP A 98 -4.45 9.32 20.31
N VAL A 99 -5.64 8.84 19.95
CA VAL A 99 -5.88 8.13 18.69
C VAL A 99 -5.52 8.95 17.45
N PHE A 100 -5.66 10.27 17.50
CA PHE A 100 -5.39 11.13 16.36
C PHE A 100 -3.89 11.36 16.16
N ALA A 101 -3.16 11.63 17.25
CA ALA A 101 -1.70 11.75 17.17
C ALA A 101 -1.05 10.41 16.77
N ALA A 102 -1.51 9.29 17.32
CA ALA A 102 -0.97 7.97 16.99
C ALA A 102 -1.23 7.59 15.53
N ALA A 103 -2.45 7.82 15.02
CA ALA A 103 -2.77 7.61 13.61
C ALA A 103 -1.93 8.51 12.69
N PHE A 104 -1.78 9.79 13.04
CA PHE A 104 -0.94 10.73 12.30
C PHE A 104 0.51 10.25 12.22
N TYR A 105 1.09 9.81 13.34
CA TYR A 105 2.47 9.33 13.41
C TYR A 105 2.73 8.18 12.41
N LEU A 106 1.86 7.16 12.43
CA LEU A 106 2.00 6.00 11.54
C LEU A 106 1.72 6.35 10.07
N MET A 107 0.70 7.16 9.79
CA MET A 107 0.30 7.49 8.42
C MET A 107 1.25 8.47 7.73
N SER A 108 1.81 9.43 8.47
CA SER A 108 2.84 10.34 7.94
C SER A 108 4.20 9.65 7.78
N ARG A 109 4.34 8.41 8.27
CA ARG A 109 5.61 7.68 8.33
C ARG A 109 6.68 8.52 9.06
N TYR A 110 6.30 9.12 10.18
CA TYR A 110 7.13 10.04 10.95
C TYR A 110 8.53 9.46 11.26
N GLU A 111 8.60 8.17 11.61
CA GLU A 111 9.85 7.43 11.86
C GLU A 111 10.83 7.38 10.67
N GLU A 112 10.37 7.63 9.44
CA GLU A 112 11.24 7.64 8.25
C GLU A 112 11.88 9.02 8.00
N TYR A 113 11.47 10.07 8.73
CA TYR A 113 12.06 11.41 8.63
C TYR A 113 13.26 11.60 9.57
N VAL A 114 13.31 10.84 10.67
CA VAL A 114 14.44 10.84 11.59
C VAL A 114 15.58 9.95 11.08
N PRO A 115 16.83 10.18 11.51
CA PRO A 115 17.97 9.36 11.08
C PRO A 115 17.74 7.86 11.35
N HIS A 116 17.90 7.04 10.32
CA HIS A 116 17.69 5.60 10.39
C HIS A 116 18.63 4.85 9.45
N VAL A 117 18.82 3.55 9.70
CA VAL A 117 19.63 2.67 8.85
C VAL A 117 18.81 2.23 7.65
N LYS A 118 19.30 2.53 6.44
CA LYS A 118 18.68 2.09 5.19
C LYS A 118 19.22 0.73 4.77
N ASP A 119 18.42 -0.04 4.05
CA ASP A 119 18.87 -1.31 3.48
C ASP A 119 19.69 -1.16 2.19
N GLU A 120 20.07 -2.30 1.58
CA GLU A 120 20.86 -2.39 0.34
C GLU A 120 20.27 -1.62 -0.87
N HIS A 121 18.98 -1.30 -0.84
CA HIS A 121 18.28 -0.55 -1.88
C HIS A 121 17.95 0.89 -1.46
N GLY A 122 18.40 1.33 -0.28
CA GLY A 122 18.14 2.65 0.26
C GLY A 122 16.72 2.80 0.81
N ARG A 123 16.08 1.71 1.24
CA ARG A 123 14.72 1.71 1.81
C ARG A 123 14.78 1.76 3.33
N PHE A 124 13.69 2.22 3.95
CA PHE A 124 13.43 1.99 5.37
C PHE A 124 13.05 0.51 5.59
N PRO A 125 13.89 -0.30 6.27
CA PRO A 125 13.62 -1.71 6.48
C PRO A 125 12.52 -1.91 7.53
N ALA A 126 11.77 -3.01 7.42
CA ALA A 126 10.71 -3.35 8.38
C ALA A 126 11.24 -3.42 9.82
N THR A 127 12.45 -3.97 10.02
CA THR A 127 13.09 -4.17 11.33
C THR A 127 13.33 -2.88 12.10
N GLU A 128 13.41 -1.74 11.41
CA GLU A 128 13.58 -0.44 12.05
C GLU A 128 12.25 0.19 12.49
N SER A 129 11.12 -0.29 11.98
CA SER A 129 9.81 0.26 12.33
C SER A 129 9.42 -0.03 13.77
N LEU A 130 8.72 0.92 14.38
CA LEU A 130 8.02 0.75 15.67
C LEU A 130 7.14 -0.51 15.64
N ALA A 131 6.43 -0.73 14.54
CA ALA A 131 5.53 -1.87 14.35
C ALA A 131 6.25 -3.23 14.38
N TYR A 132 7.46 -3.32 13.82
CA TYR A 132 8.24 -4.55 13.89
C TYR A 132 8.79 -4.77 15.30
N LYS A 133 9.35 -3.72 15.89
CA LYS A 133 9.98 -3.75 17.22
C LYS A 133 8.98 -4.15 18.32
N HIS A 134 7.69 -3.87 18.11
CA HIS A 134 6.62 -4.20 19.05
C HIS A 134 5.58 -5.19 18.48
N HIS A 135 5.94 -5.96 17.45
CA HIS A 135 5.16 -7.10 16.96
C HIS A 135 3.71 -6.81 16.54
N PHE A 136 3.46 -5.66 15.88
CA PHE A 136 2.13 -5.31 15.35
C PHE A 136 2.13 -4.98 13.85
N LEU A 137 3.16 -5.38 13.12
CA LEU A 137 3.24 -5.15 11.67
C LEU A 137 2.03 -5.68 10.91
N ASP A 138 1.58 -6.87 11.25
CA ASP A 138 0.50 -7.62 10.62
C ASP A 138 -0.89 -7.20 11.10
N VAL A 139 -0.99 -6.11 11.87
CA VAL A 139 -2.23 -5.58 12.41
C VAL A 139 -2.53 -4.20 11.81
N PRO A 140 -3.73 -3.96 11.24
CA PRO A 140 -4.13 -2.64 10.75
C PRO A 140 -4.57 -1.75 11.93
N VAL A 141 -3.64 -1.46 12.84
CA VAL A 141 -3.90 -0.84 14.14
C VAL A 141 -4.71 0.46 14.02
N VAL A 142 -4.43 1.30 13.03
CA VAL A 142 -5.17 2.56 12.81
C VAL A 142 -6.64 2.29 12.50
N ASP A 143 -6.93 1.33 11.62
CA ASP A 143 -8.31 0.96 11.28
C ASP A 143 -9.06 0.37 12.47
N ILE A 144 -8.38 -0.44 13.30
CA ILE A 144 -8.94 -1.00 14.53
C ILE A 144 -9.24 0.11 15.54
N TRP A 145 -8.30 1.04 15.75
CA TRP A 145 -8.50 2.17 16.65
C TRP A 145 -9.67 3.05 16.21
N ILE A 146 -9.81 3.32 14.91
CA ILE A 146 -10.93 4.13 14.40
C ILE A 146 -12.26 3.38 14.51
N LYS A 147 -12.27 2.05 14.30
CA LYS A 147 -13.47 1.23 14.56
C LYS A 147 -13.91 1.31 16.02
N ARG A 148 -12.98 1.26 16.98
CA ARG A 148 -13.29 1.42 18.40
C ARG A 148 -13.67 2.86 18.77
N LEU A 149 -13.04 3.86 18.17
CA LEU A 149 -13.46 5.26 18.28
C LEU A 149 -14.93 5.42 17.81
N LYS A 150 -15.32 4.81 16.68
CA LYS A 150 -16.73 4.80 16.22
C LYS A 150 -17.66 4.26 17.31
N GLN A 151 -17.29 3.16 17.96
CA GLN A 151 -18.08 2.57 19.05
C GLN A 151 -18.17 3.49 20.28
N ALA A 152 -17.06 4.11 20.68
CA ALA A 152 -17.05 5.07 21.79
C ALA A 152 -17.90 6.32 21.48
N LEU A 153 -17.84 6.81 20.24
CA LEU A 153 -18.68 7.92 19.77
C LEU A 153 -20.16 7.54 19.76
N LEU A 154 -20.52 6.34 19.30
CA LEU A 154 -21.91 5.85 19.31
C LEU A 154 -22.47 5.72 20.74
N ARG A 155 -21.65 5.33 21.72
CA ARG A 155 -22.07 5.30 23.13
C ARG A 155 -22.42 6.71 23.65
N ARG A 156 -21.68 7.74 23.20
CA ARG A 156 -21.91 9.12 23.65
C ARG A 156 -22.97 9.87 22.84
N PHE A 157 -23.07 9.56 21.55
CA PHE A 157 -23.98 10.19 20.58
C PHE A 157 -24.80 9.11 19.84
N PRO A 158 -25.78 8.46 20.51
CA PRO A 158 -26.50 7.31 19.96
C PRO A 158 -27.26 7.59 18.66
N ASP A 159 -27.72 8.84 18.47
CA ASP A 159 -28.48 9.25 17.28
C ASP A 159 -27.58 9.52 16.05
N THR A 160 -26.26 9.37 16.18
CA THR A 160 -25.32 9.61 15.08
C THR A 160 -25.32 8.43 14.12
N VAL A 161 -25.65 8.69 12.86
CA VAL A 161 -25.56 7.70 11.78
C VAL A 161 -24.16 7.72 11.18
N PHE A 162 -23.49 6.56 11.18
CA PHE A 162 -22.23 6.35 10.48
C PHE A 162 -22.47 5.40 9.31
N PRO A 163 -22.18 5.81 8.07
CA PRO A 163 -22.27 4.91 6.93
C PRO A 163 -21.39 3.66 7.10
N ASP A 164 -21.86 2.55 6.54
CA ASP A 164 -21.09 1.31 6.51
C ASP A 164 -20.25 1.23 5.24
N ARG A 165 -18.95 1.04 5.43
CA ARG A 165 -17.99 0.77 4.36
C ARG A 165 -18.12 -0.68 3.94
N LYS A 166 -17.91 -0.94 2.64
CA LYS A 166 -17.79 -2.30 2.13
C LYS A 166 -16.31 -2.69 2.06
N PRO A 167 -15.93 -3.87 2.55
CA PRO A 167 -14.56 -4.36 2.42
C PRO A 167 -14.22 -4.50 0.93
N GLN A 168 -12.97 -4.16 0.59
CA GLN A 168 -12.47 -4.23 -0.77
C GLN A 168 -11.32 -5.23 -0.86
N VAL A 169 -11.21 -5.88 -2.01
CA VAL A 169 -10.12 -6.80 -2.32
C VAL A 169 -9.47 -6.34 -3.61
N LEU A 170 -8.17 -6.08 -3.56
CA LEU A 170 -7.36 -5.63 -4.67
C LEU A 170 -6.22 -6.62 -4.93
N SER A 171 -6.19 -7.14 -6.15
CA SER A 171 -5.07 -7.95 -6.65
C SER A 171 -4.17 -7.08 -7.52
N ILE A 172 -2.90 -6.98 -7.16
CA ILE A 172 -1.92 -6.20 -7.90
C ILE A 172 -0.97 -7.18 -8.60
N ILE A 173 -0.78 -7.00 -9.91
CA ILE A 173 0.12 -7.82 -10.71
C ILE A 173 1.31 -6.98 -11.19
N ASP A 174 2.48 -7.27 -10.63
CA ASP A 174 3.76 -6.69 -11.03
C ASP A 174 4.31 -7.42 -12.25
N VAL A 175 4.56 -6.66 -13.33
CA VAL A 175 5.09 -7.17 -14.59
C VAL A 175 6.44 -6.53 -14.88
N ALA A 176 7.46 -6.93 -14.10
CA ALA A 176 8.83 -6.54 -14.34
C ALA A 176 9.38 -7.13 -15.65
N CYS A 177 9.00 -8.36 -15.99
CA CYS A 177 9.32 -8.97 -17.27
C CYS A 177 8.15 -9.84 -17.75
N ALA A 178 7.58 -9.50 -18.91
CA ALA A 178 6.38 -10.20 -19.39
C ALA A 178 6.64 -11.67 -19.79
N TYR A 179 7.89 -12.03 -20.15
CA TYR A 179 8.24 -13.36 -20.63
C TYR A 179 9.50 -13.88 -19.94
N THR A 180 9.56 -15.19 -19.66
CA THR A 180 10.77 -15.83 -19.12
C THR A 180 11.83 -15.99 -20.22
N PHE A 181 11.44 -16.44 -21.42
CA PHE A 181 12.37 -16.76 -22.51
C PHE A 181 12.04 -16.01 -23.81
N LYS A 182 10.77 -15.94 -24.20
CA LYS A 182 10.37 -15.34 -25.47
C LYS A 182 10.68 -13.85 -25.51
N LYS A 183 10.81 -13.31 -26.74
CA LYS A 183 10.84 -11.86 -27.03
C LYS A 183 11.99 -11.07 -26.37
N LYS A 184 13.00 -11.74 -25.79
CA LYS A 184 14.20 -11.11 -25.21
C LYS A 184 15.33 -10.86 -26.21
N GLY A 185 15.21 -11.35 -27.45
CA GLY A 185 16.24 -11.24 -28.49
C GLY A 185 17.27 -12.37 -28.47
N PHE A 186 17.99 -12.54 -29.58
CA PHE A 186 18.89 -13.67 -29.81
C PHE A 186 20.11 -13.64 -28.87
N VAL A 187 20.81 -12.51 -28.78
CA VAL A 187 22.01 -12.35 -27.94
C VAL A 187 21.73 -12.68 -26.47
N ARG A 188 20.60 -12.19 -25.92
CA ARG A 188 20.19 -12.49 -24.54
C ARG A 188 19.85 -13.97 -24.34
N SER A 189 19.31 -14.62 -25.37
CA SER A 189 18.98 -16.05 -25.32
C SER A 189 20.24 -16.91 -25.33
N LEU A 190 21.23 -16.57 -26.16
CA LEU A 190 22.53 -17.22 -26.18
C LEU A 190 23.31 -17.00 -24.88
N GLY A 191 23.47 -15.75 -24.45
CA GLY A 191 24.18 -15.42 -23.20
C GLY A 191 23.52 -16.09 -22.00
N GLY A 192 22.19 -16.08 -21.92
CA GLY A 192 21.46 -16.81 -20.88
C GLY A 192 21.68 -18.32 -20.93
N SER A 193 21.80 -18.91 -22.12
CA SER A 193 22.09 -20.34 -22.28
C SER A 193 23.50 -20.70 -21.82
N LEU A 194 24.49 -19.86 -22.14
CA LEU A 194 25.87 -20.02 -21.66
C LEU A 194 25.91 -19.93 -20.13
N THR A 195 25.29 -18.89 -19.54
CA THR A 195 25.20 -18.76 -18.08
C THR A 195 24.50 -19.95 -17.43
N ASP A 196 23.39 -20.42 -18.00
CA ASP A 196 22.68 -21.59 -17.48
C ASP A 196 23.54 -22.86 -17.57
N LEU A 197 24.31 -23.04 -18.65
CA LEU A 197 25.22 -24.17 -18.82
C LEU A 197 26.40 -24.13 -17.84
N PHE A 198 27.05 -22.96 -17.66
CA PHE A 198 28.11 -22.78 -16.67
C PHE A 198 27.64 -23.05 -15.23
N ASN A 199 26.37 -22.75 -14.92
CA ASN A 199 25.75 -23.06 -13.63
C ASN A 199 25.13 -24.46 -13.56
N LEU A 200 25.43 -25.35 -14.54
CA LEU A 200 24.94 -26.72 -14.62
C LEU A 200 23.39 -26.86 -14.66
N LYS A 201 22.68 -25.82 -15.10
CA LYS A 201 21.21 -25.77 -15.23
C LYS A 201 20.75 -26.25 -16.61
N VAL A 202 21.21 -27.43 -17.03
CA VAL A 202 20.96 -27.98 -18.38
C VAL A 202 19.45 -28.07 -18.70
N GLY A 203 18.62 -28.45 -17.72
CA GLY A 203 17.16 -28.50 -17.89
C GLY A 203 16.55 -27.16 -18.34
N ARG A 204 17.05 -26.04 -17.79
CA ARG A 204 16.59 -24.69 -18.15
C ARG A 204 16.97 -24.31 -19.58
N VAL A 205 18.12 -24.79 -20.07
CA VAL A 205 18.54 -24.60 -21.47
C VAL A 205 17.57 -25.35 -22.40
N ILE A 206 17.26 -26.61 -22.10
CA ILE A 206 16.31 -27.41 -22.89
C ILE A 206 14.93 -26.74 -22.93
N GLU A 207 14.43 -26.30 -21.78
CA GLU A 207 13.14 -25.60 -21.68
C GLU A 207 13.12 -24.28 -22.46
N ARG A 208 14.20 -23.49 -22.39
CA ARG A 208 14.34 -22.26 -23.17
C ARG A 208 14.14 -22.53 -24.65
N TYR A 209 14.81 -23.53 -25.22
CA TYR A 209 14.68 -23.83 -26.65
C TYR A 209 13.32 -24.44 -27.00
N LYS A 210 12.71 -25.27 -26.13
CA LYS A 210 11.31 -25.73 -26.32
C LYS A 210 10.35 -24.56 -26.42
N VAL A 211 10.50 -23.55 -25.55
CA VAL A 211 9.67 -22.34 -25.55
C VAL A 211 9.93 -21.47 -26.78
N LEU A 212 11.20 -21.29 -27.17
CA LEU A 212 11.57 -20.48 -28.34
C LEU A 212 11.11 -21.11 -29.66
N LEU A 213 11.13 -22.45 -29.76
CA LEU A 213 10.61 -23.22 -30.90
C LEU A 213 9.08 -23.35 -30.89
N GLY A 214 8.40 -22.85 -29.86
CA GLY A 214 6.94 -22.92 -29.74
C GLY A 214 6.38 -24.28 -29.34
N LEU A 215 7.24 -25.24 -28.95
CA LEU A 215 6.82 -26.57 -28.48
C LEU A 215 6.11 -26.51 -27.12
N THR A 216 6.41 -25.49 -26.32
CA THR A 216 5.78 -25.24 -25.02
C THR A 216 5.48 -23.74 -24.83
N PRO A 217 4.41 -23.38 -24.09
CA PRO A 217 4.12 -21.98 -23.77
C PRO A 217 5.23 -21.37 -22.89
N ASP A 218 5.42 -20.05 -22.99
CA ASP A 218 6.34 -19.35 -22.07
C ASP A 218 5.72 -19.33 -20.66
N PRO A 219 6.47 -19.67 -19.61
CA PRO A 219 5.89 -19.75 -18.28
C PRO A 219 5.32 -18.43 -17.77
N SER A 220 5.97 -17.29 -18.02
CA SER A 220 5.51 -15.98 -17.53
C SER A 220 4.38 -15.38 -18.37
N ASP A 221 4.06 -15.99 -19.51
CA ASP A 221 2.97 -15.59 -20.39
C ASP A 221 1.64 -16.18 -19.90
N ASN A 222 1.07 -15.53 -18.88
CA ASN A 222 -0.12 -15.97 -18.17
C ASN A 222 -1.24 -14.93 -18.12
N PHE A 223 -1.14 -13.87 -18.93
CA PHE A 223 -2.06 -12.75 -18.96
C PHE A 223 -3.50 -13.16 -19.32
N ASP A 224 -3.69 -14.05 -20.30
CA ASP A 224 -5.02 -14.55 -20.66
C ASP A 224 -5.66 -15.33 -19.50
N LYS A 225 -4.86 -16.11 -18.77
CA LYS A 225 -5.33 -16.89 -17.61
C LYS A 225 -5.73 -15.98 -16.46
N LEU A 226 -4.96 -14.92 -16.21
CA LEU A 226 -5.29 -13.90 -15.21
C LEU A 226 -6.55 -13.13 -15.61
N THR A 227 -6.69 -12.77 -16.89
CA THR A 227 -7.89 -12.12 -17.45
C THR A 227 -9.14 -12.98 -17.27
N TRP A 228 -9.05 -14.26 -17.64
CA TRP A 228 -10.13 -15.20 -17.45
C TRP A 228 -10.51 -15.34 -15.96
N PHE A 229 -9.50 -15.42 -15.08
CA PHE A 229 -9.73 -15.57 -13.65
C PHE A 229 -10.42 -14.33 -13.05
N LYS A 230 -9.99 -13.12 -13.41
CA LYS A 230 -10.70 -11.88 -13.08
C LYS A 230 -12.16 -11.96 -13.53
N ASN A 231 -12.40 -12.23 -14.81
CA ASN A 231 -13.74 -12.17 -15.38
C ASN A 231 -14.68 -13.22 -14.75
N LYS A 232 -14.15 -14.38 -14.36
CA LYS A 232 -14.92 -15.44 -13.70
C LYS A 232 -15.29 -15.11 -12.25
N TYR A 233 -14.41 -14.44 -11.51
CA TYR A 233 -14.55 -14.27 -10.06
C TYR A 233 -14.77 -12.81 -9.61
N GLY A 234 -14.75 -11.84 -10.54
CA GLY A 234 -15.01 -10.42 -10.25
C GLY A 234 -13.93 -9.74 -9.41
N ILE A 235 -12.70 -10.23 -9.45
CA ILE A 235 -11.60 -9.69 -8.64
C ILE A 235 -11.09 -8.41 -9.29
N ASN A 236 -11.00 -7.33 -8.51
CA ASN A 236 -10.39 -6.10 -8.98
C ASN A 236 -8.87 -6.32 -9.12
N THR A 237 -8.37 -6.20 -10.35
CA THR A 237 -6.96 -6.44 -10.66
C THR A 237 -6.34 -5.26 -11.40
N ILE A 238 -5.18 -4.81 -10.93
CA ILE A 238 -4.36 -3.78 -11.57
C ILE A 238 -3.03 -4.39 -12.01
N PHE A 239 -2.61 -4.13 -13.24
CA PHE A 239 -1.31 -4.55 -13.76
C PHE A 239 -0.34 -3.37 -13.80
N PHE A 240 0.84 -3.52 -13.20
CA PHE A 240 1.92 -2.55 -13.29
C PHE A 240 3.02 -3.06 -14.23
N PHE A 241 3.10 -2.50 -15.43
CA PHE A 241 4.07 -2.89 -16.44
C PHE A 241 5.33 -2.04 -16.37
N MET A 242 6.49 -2.69 -16.41
CA MET A 242 7.76 -1.99 -16.49
C MET A 242 8.13 -1.70 -17.95
N VAL A 243 8.23 -0.41 -18.27
CA VAL A 243 8.56 0.10 -19.62
C VAL A 243 9.92 0.81 -19.68
N GLY A 244 10.68 0.77 -18.59
CA GLY A 244 12.03 1.33 -18.52
C GLY A 244 13.02 0.64 -19.46
N GLU A 245 14.24 1.17 -19.50
CA GLU A 245 15.32 0.59 -20.31
C GLU A 245 15.97 -0.61 -19.63
N TYR A 246 16.61 -1.44 -20.46
CA TYR A 246 17.36 -2.57 -19.95
C TYR A 246 18.58 -2.10 -19.15
N GLY A 247 18.72 -2.57 -17.92
CA GLY A 247 19.80 -2.21 -17.01
C GLY A 247 20.19 -3.36 -16.10
N THR A 248 20.96 -3.07 -15.04
CA THR A 248 21.42 -4.07 -14.06
C THR A 248 20.25 -4.70 -13.30
N TYR A 249 19.34 -3.89 -12.79
CA TYR A 249 18.16 -4.33 -12.03
C TYR A 249 16.90 -4.49 -12.89
N ASP A 250 16.91 -3.92 -14.09
CA ASP A 250 15.76 -3.89 -15.00
C ASP A 250 16.02 -4.78 -16.22
N LYS A 251 15.44 -5.98 -16.23
CA LYS A 251 15.66 -6.99 -17.28
C LYS A 251 14.45 -7.14 -18.22
N ASN A 252 13.63 -6.10 -18.35
CA ASN A 252 12.41 -6.10 -19.15
C ASN A 252 12.69 -6.23 -20.66
N ILE A 253 11.61 -6.16 -21.44
CA ILE A 253 11.62 -6.30 -22.90
C ILE A 253 11.60 -4.91 -23.50
N SER A 254 12.43 -4.69 -24.53
CA SER A 254 12.46 -3.42 -25.24
C SER A 254 11.07 -3.07 -25.76
N LEU A 255 10.69 -1.81 -25.59
CA LEU A 255 9.44 -1.29 -26.16
C LEU A 255 9.45 -1.33 -27.69
N ASN A 256 10.58 -1.47 -28.38
CA ASN A 256 10.58 -1.65 -29.84
C ASN A 256 9.96 -2.99 -30.26
N ASN A 257 9.75 -3.92 -29.32
CA ASN A 257 9.08 -5.18 -29.60
C ASN A 257 7.56 -4.97 -29.76
N LYS A 258 7.07 -5.12 -30.99
CA LYS A 258 5.64 -4.97 -31.33
C LYS A 258 4.74 -5.89 -30.48
N SER A 259 5.13 -7.15 -30.28
CA SER A 259 4.33 -8.10 -29.47
C SER A 259 4.20 -7.67 -28.01
N PHE A 260 5.19 -6.97 -27.45
CA PHE A 260 5.09 -6.47 -26.08
C PHE A 260 4.13 -5.27 -25.99
N ARG A 261 4.13 -4.38 -26.99
CA ARG A 261 3.13 -3.29 -27.08
C ARG A 261 1.72 -3.84 -27.26
N GLU A 262 1.54 -4.82 -28.14
CA GLU A 262 0.25 -5.49 -28.38
C GLU A 262 -0.26 -6.19 -27.10
N LEU A 263 0.64 -6.84 -26.35
CA LEU A 263 0.28 -7.43 -25.04
C LEU A 263 -0.25 -6.38 -24.07
N MET A 264 0.46 -5.26 -23.89
CA MET A 264 0.02 -4.21 -22.97
C MET A 264 -1.34 -3.63 -23.37
N LYS A 265 -1.58 -3.43 -24.67
CA LYS A 265 -2.88 -3.01 -25.21
C LYS A 265 -3.98 -4.02 -24.89
N SER A 266 -3.75 -5.30 -25.21
CA SER A 266 -4.68 -6.39 -24.94
C SER A 266 -5.05 -6.48 -23.45
N VAL A 267 -4.07 -6.38 -22.55
CA VAL A 267 -4.34 -6.39 -21.10
C VAL A 267 -5.13 -5.15 -20.68
N ALA A 268 -4.82 -3.97 -21.26
CA ALA A 268 -5.53 -2.73 -20.98
C ALA A 268 -7.00 -2.75 -21.46
N ASP A 269 -7.37 -3.56 -22.44
CA ASP A 269 -8.76 -3.71 -22.86
C ASP A 269 -9.66 -4.28 -21.75
N TYR A 270 -9.09 -5.10 -20.85
CA TYR A 270 -9.84 -5.78 -19.78
C TYR A 270 -9.47 -5.33 -18.36
N HIS A 271 -8.35 -4.64 -18.17
CA HIS A 271 -7.79 -4.26 -16.87
C HIS A 271 -7.31 -2.83 -16.82
N ILE A 272 -7.12 -2.34 -15.59
CA ILE A 272 -6.30 -1.16 -15.37
C ILE A 272 -4.83 -1.57 -15.57
N VAL A 273 -4.18 -0.93 -16.54
CA VAL A 273 -2.74 -1.00 -16.76
C VAL A 273 -2.12 0.31 -16.31
N SER A 274 -1.05 0.24 -15.52
CA SER A 274 -0.31 1.40 -15.02
C SER A 274 1.20 1.16 -14.98
N LEU A 275 1.97 2.17 -14.56
CA LEU A 275 3.43 2.13 -14.62
C LEU A 275 4.05 1.42 -13.42
N MET A 276 4.82 0.35 -13.67
CA MET A 276 5.90 -0.03 -12.75
C MET A 276 7.13 0.81 -13.10
N ALA A 277 7.44 1.80 -12.28
CA ALA A 277 8.57 2.68 -12.51
C ALA A 277 9.88 1.90 -12.35
N SER A 278 10.80 2.06 -13.30
CA SER A 278 12.04 1.30 -13.32
C SER A 278 12.96 1.63 -12.13
N TYR A 279 13.98 0.80 -11.92
CA TYR A 279 15.00 1.11 -10.93
C TYR A 279 15.76 2.41 -11.29
N GLN A 280 15.94 2.67 -12.58
CA GLN A 280 16.66 3.82 -13.12
C GLN A 280 15.89 5.15 -13.00
N SER A 281 14.56 5.11 -12.95
CA SER A 281 13.74 6.33 -12.81
C SER A 281 13.72 6.88 -11.38
N PHE A 282 14.24 6.12 -10.40
CA PHE A 282 14.30 6.56 -9.02
C PHE A 282 15.23 7.77 -8.85
N LYS A 283 14.73 8.87 -8.26
CA LYS A 283 15.38 10.18 -8.19
C LYS A 283 15.69 10.81 -9.55
N ASN A 284 14.98 10.39 -10.60
CA ASN A 284 15.13 10.92 -11.96
C ASN A 284 13.76 11.22 -12.57
N ILE A 285 13.24 12.41 -12.25
CA ILE A 285 11.93 12.89 -12.69
C ILE A 285 11.80 12.91 -14.24
N PRO A 286 12.79 13.38 -15.02
CA PRO A 286 12.72 13.30 -16.48
C PRO A 286 12.51 11.88 -17.00
N LYS A 287 13.24 10.89 -16.45
CA LYS A 287 13.10 9.48 -16.82
C LYS A 287 11.75 8.91 -16.41
N LEU A 288 11.28 9.26 -15.21
CA LEU A 288 9.96 8.85 -14.72
C LEU A 288 8.82 9.40 -15.61
N ARG A 289 8.90 10.69 -16.00
CA ARG A 289 7.97 11.31 -16.96
C ARG A 289 8.04 10.65 -18.33
N GLU A 290 9.24 10.34 -18.81
CA GLU A 290 9.45 9.62 -20.07
C GLU A 290 8.77 8.24 -20.06
N GLU A 291 8.97 7.45 -19.02
CA GLU A 291 8.34 6.13 -18.86
C GLU A 291 6.81 6.23 -18.80
N ARG A 292 6.28 7.18 -18.01
CA ARG A 292 4.84 7.46 -17.94
C ARG A 292 4.26 7.82 -19.30
N LYS A 293 4.94 8.71 -20.04
CA LYS A 293 4.52 9.13 -21.38
C LYS A 293 4.52 7.96 -22.36
N LYS A 294 5.61 7.18 -22.42
CA LYS A 294 5.71 6.00 -23.29
C LYS A 294 4.56 5.01 -23.06
N LEU A 295 4.25 4.69 -21.80
CA LEU A 295 3.14 3.78 -21.50
C LEU A 295 1.79 4.40 -21.88
N THR A 296 1.58 5.69 -21.59
CA THR A 296 0.37 6.44 -21.97
C THR A 296 0.12 6.36 -23.47
N GLU A 297 1.14 6.59 -24.29
CA GLU A 297 1.07 6.51 -25.75
C GLU A 297 0.81 5.08 -26.26
N ILE A 298 1.39 4.07 -25.61
CA ILE A 298 1.20 2.66 -26.00
C ILE A 298 -0.25 2.22 -25.78
N ILE A 299 -0.85 2.51 -24.63
CA ILE A 299 -2.21 2.04 -24.31
C ILE A 299 -3.31 3.07 -24.64
N ASN A 300 -2.92 4.27 -25.07
CA ASN A 300 -3.82 5.39 -25.36
C ASN A 300 -4.76 5.75 -24.20
N ARG A 301 -4.24 5.74 -22.97
CA ARG A 301 -4.99 6.06 -21.74
C ARG A 301 -4.09 6.79 -20.73
N PRO A 302 -4.63 7.73 -19.95
CA PRO A 302 -3.84 8.46 -18.96
C PRO A 302 -3.37 7.54 -17.83
N ILE A 303 -2.07 7.58 -17.54
CA ILE A 303 -1.46 6.84 -16.43
C ILE A 303 -1.45 7.72 -15.18
N LYS A 304 -2.22 7.31 -14.17
CA LYS A 304 -2.38 8.01 -12.88
C LYS A 304 -1.73 7.28 -11.70
N ARG A 305 -1.50 5.98 -11.84
CA ARG A 305 -1.03 5.09 -10.76
C ARG A 305 0.40 4.66 -11.01
N VAL A 306 1.15 4.49 -9.94
CA VAL A 306 2.53 4.01 -10.04
C VAL A 306 2.83 3.01 -8.93
N ARG A 307 3.74 2.10 -9.24
CA ARG A 307 4.39 1.22 -8.27
C ARG A 307 5.88 1.21 -8.57
N LEU A 308 6.72 1.38 -7.56
CA LEU A 308 8.16 1.49 -7.77
C LEU A 308 8.83 0.11 -7.72
N ARG A 309 9.76 -0.13 -8.64
CA ARG A 309 10.55 -1.36 -8.67
C ARG A 309 11.27 -1.56 -7.33
N LEU A 310 11.14 -2.76 -6.75
CA LEU A 310 11.69 -3.16 -5.45
C LEU A 310 11.13 -2.40 -4.24
N ASP A 311 9.95 -1.79 -4.36
CA ASP A 311 9.34 -0.94 -3.32
C ASP A 311 10.28 0.15 -2.79
N ARG A 312 11.09 0.71 -3.69
CA ARG A 312 12.11 1.68 -3.34
C ARG A 312 11.46 3.02 -3.00
N LEU A 313 11.17 3.22 -1.71
CA LEU A 313 10.57 4.41 -1.14
C LEU A 313 11.56 5.10 -0.21
N ASP A 314 11.94 6.32 -0.59
CA ASP A 314 12.73 7.26 0.20
C ASP A 314 11.87 8.51 0.43
N LEU A 315 11.26 8.60 1.61
CA LEU A 315 10.30 9.66 1.94
C LEU A 315 11.03 10.91 2.47
N PRO A 316 10.52 12.12 2.21
CA PRO A 316 9.36 12.43 1.36
C PRO A 316 9.70 12.51 -0.14
N ASP A 317 10.98 12.52 -0.51
CA ASP A 317 11.45 12.90 -1.85
C ASP A 317 10.83 12.06 -2.96
N THR A 318 10.71 10.76 -2.75
CA THR A 318 10.09 9.86 -3.72
C THR A 318 8.66 10.29 -4.05
N TYR A 319 7.87 10.70 -3.06
CA TYR A 319 6.50 11.13 -3.29
C TYR A 319 6.39 12.53 -3.90
N LYS A 320 7.36 13.42 -3.63
CA LYS A 320 7.50 14.67 -4.37
C LYS A 320 7.78 14.41 -5.85
N ASP A 321 8.72 13.51 -6.15
CA ASP A 321 9.05 13.10 -7.53
C ASP A 321 7.83 12.52 -8.26
N LEU A 322 7.02 11.69 -7.58
CA LEU A 322 5.80 11.12 -8.15
C LEU A 322 4.76 12.19 -8.48
N ILE A 323 4.55 13.16 -7.58
CA ILE A 323 3.62 14.27 -7.80
C ILE A 323 4.10 15.15 -8.95
N GLU A 324 5.39 15.48 -8.99
CA GLU A 324 5.98 16.27 -10.06
C GLU A 324 5.89 15.54 -11.42
N ALA A 325 5.99 14.21 -11.42
CA ALA A 325 5.74 13.37 -12.59
C ALA A 325 4.24 13.13 -12.87
N GLU A 326 3.35 13.87 -12.21
CA GLU A 326 1.89 13.91 -12.36
C GLU A 326 1.16 12.59 -12.04
N PHE A 327 1.72 11.76 -11.16
CA PHE A 327 1.00 10.65 -10.56
C PHE A 327 0.10 11.15 -9.42
N THR A 328 -1.07 10.52 -9.28
CA THR A 328 -2.05 10.86 -8.23
C THR A 328 -2.30 9.71 -7.27
N GLU A 329 -1.88 8.50 -7.60
CA GLU A 329 -2.02 7.31 -6.77
C GLU A 329 -0.71 6.50 -6.72
N ASP A 330 -0.26 6.16 -5.51
CA ASP A 330 0.88 5.26 -5.25
C ASP A 330 0.38 3.92 -4.70
N TYR A 331 0.98 2.82 -5.16
CA TYR A 331 0.71 1.46 -4.68
C TYR A 331 1.99 0.79 -4.17
N THR A 332 2.95 1.56 -3.67
CA THR A 332 4.29 1.07 -3.28
C THR A 332 4.41 0.88 -1.76
N MET A 333 3.62 1.61 -0.96
CA MET A 333 3.70 1.61 0.51
C MET A 333 3.38 0.25 1.14
N GLY A 334 4.41 -0.57 1.32
CA GLY A 334 4.37 -1.88 1.95
C GLY A 334 5.78 -2.41 2.20
N TYR A 335 5.88 -3.67 2.61
CA TYR A 335 7.15 -4.36 2.80
C TYR A 335 7.35 -5.46 1.74
N PRO A 336 8.49 -5.49 1.03
CA PRO A 336 8.74 -6.50 0.00
C PRO A 336 8.98 -7.90 0.58
N LYS A 337 9.56 -7.96 1.77
CA LYS A 337 10.14 -9.18 2.36
C LYS A 337 9.46 -9.61 3.67
N ASN A 338 8.44 -8.86 4.11
CA ASN A 338 7.67 -9.05 5.34
C ASN A 338 6.19 -8.85 5.03
N VAL A 339 5.31 -9.46 5.82
CA VAL A 339 3.87 -9.20 5.76
C VAL A 339 3.53 -8.08 6.73
N GLY A 340 2.51 -7.27 6.40
CA GLY A 340 2.00 -6.23 7.31
C GLY A 340 1.78 -4.85 6.69
N PHE A 341 1.22 -3.96 7.49
CA PHE A 341 0.78 -2.62 7.14
C PHE A 341 1.84 -1.58 7.49
N ARG A 342 2.66 -1.18 6.51
CA ARG A 342 3.74 -0.19 6.72
C ARG A 342 3.23 1.11 7.35
N ALA A 343 2.07 1.62 6.95
CA ALA A 343 1.48 2.84 7.53
C ALA A 343 0.52 2.56 8.71
N GLY A 344 0.50 1.34 9.24
CA GLY A 344 -0.44 0.91 10.28
C GLY A 344 -1.91 0.86 9.83
N THR A 345 -2.19 1.05 8.55
CA THR A 345 -3.53 1.11 7.99
C THR A 345 -3.66 0.35 6.67
N CYS A 346 -4.85 -0.19 6.44
CA CYS A 346 -5.30 -0.75 5.17
C CYS A 346 -6.21 0.21 4.38
N THR A 347 -6.52 1.37 4.95
CA THR A 347 -7.36 2.39 4.30
C THR A 347 -6.48 3.37 3.51
N PRO A 348 -6.76 3.60 2.22
CA PRO A 348 -6.02 4.59 1.43
C PRO A 348 -6.10 6.01 2.00
N PHE A 349 -4.98 6.73 1.96
CA PHE A 349 -4.87 8.08 2.54
C PHE A 349 -4.10 9.03 1.62
N LYS A 350 -4.23 10.35 1.83
CA LYS A 350 -3.40 11.34 1.13
C LYS A 350 -2.09 11.49 1.89
N PHE A 351 -0.94 11.43 1.25
CA PHE A 351 0.33 11.55 1.97
C PHE A 351 0.49 12.94 2.58
N TYR A 352 0.98 13.02 3.82
CA TYR A 352 1.32 14.27 4.49
C TYR A 352 2.84 14.43 4.48
N ASP A 353 3.32 15.52 3.88
CA ASP A 353 4.75 15.83 3.86
C ASP A 353 5.13 16.64 5.11
N LEU A 354 5.81 15.98 6.06
CA LEU A 354 6.27 16.62 7.30
C LEU A 354 7.28 17.75 7.05
N SER A 355 8.10 17.67 5.99
CA SER A 355 9.09 18.72 5.68
C SER A 355 8.42 20.02 5.22
N LEU A 356 7.23 19.92 4.62
CA LEU A 356 6.46 21.06 4.11
C LEU A 356 5.24 21.39 4.99
N GLU A 357 4.99 20.63 6.05
CA GLU A 357 3.81 20.72 6.91
C GLU A 357 2.48 20.79 6.13
N MET A 358 2.34 19.93 5.12
CA MET A 358 1.15 19.96 4.27
C MET A 358 0.71 18.59 3.76
N GLN A 359 -0.61 18.44 3.62
CA GLN A 359 -1.18 17.31 2.89
C GLN A 359 -0.92 17.47 1.39
N THR A 360 -0.37 16.43 0.78
CA THR A 360 -0.15 16.35 -0.66
C THR A 360 -1.40 15.87 -1.42
N ILE A 361 -1.35 15.95 -2.75
CA ILE A 361 -2.40 15.38 -3.62
C ILE A 361 -2.23 13.88 -3.85
N LEU A 362 -1.09 13.28 -3.51
CA LEU A 362 -0.81 11.87 -3.80
C LEU A 362 -1.62 10.97 -2.85
N LYS A 363 -2.43 10.07 -3.40
CA LYS A 363 -3.15 9.07 -2.63
C LYS A 363 -2.32 7.80 -2.51
N VAL A 364 -1.95 7.43 -1.30
CA VAL A 364 -1.24 6.19 -1.00
C VAL A 364 -2.26 5.07 -0.80
N HIS A 365 -2.06 3.98 -1.51
CA HIS A 365 -2.78 2.72 -1.34
C HIS A 365 -1.84 1.72 -0.64
N PRO A 366 -2.02 1.49 0.67
CA PRO A 366 -1.19 0.55 1.41
C PRO A 366 -1.27 -0.86 0.83
N VAL A 367 -0.13 -1.56 0.80
CA VAL A 367 -0.03 -2.96 0.43
C VAL A 367 0.38 -3.75 1.67
N CYS A 368 -0.44 -4.72 2.05
CA CYS A 368 -0.21 -5.52 3.25
C CYS A 368 0.51 -6.84 2.99
N LEU A 369 0.54 -7.29 1.72
CA LEU A 369 1.04 -8.60 1.37
C LEU A 369 1.68 -8.63 -0.02
N GLN A 370 2.80 -9.33 -0.14
CA GLN A 370 3.48 -9.56 -1.41
C GLN A 370 3.94 -11.02 -1.57
N ASP A 371 4.01 -11.49 -2.80
CA ASP A 371 4.45 -12.84 -3.13
C ASP A 371 5.84 -13.19 -2.58
N LEU A 372 6.78 -12.25 -2.61
CA LEU A 372 8.14 -12.46 -2.11
C LEU A 372 8.19 -12.74 -0.60
N ALA A 373 7.29 -12.15 0.19
CA ALA A 373 7.15 -12.47 1.61
C ALA A 373 6.55 -13.88 1.81
N LEU A 374 5.51 -14.22 1.05
CA LEU A 374 4.85 -15.53 1.12
C LEU A 374 5.76 -16.68 0.70
N LYS A 375 6.62 -16.49 -0.31
CA LYS A 375 7.55 -17.53 -0.80
C LYS A 375 8.58 -17.99 0.22
N LYS A 376 8.84 -17.19 1.26
CA LYS A 376 9.72 -17.58 2.37
C LYS A 376 9.05 -18.54 3.36
N MET A 377 7.73 -18.66 3.28
CA MET A 377 6.91 -19.50 4.15
C MET A 377 6.65 -20.84 3.47
N ASN A 378 6.38 -21.87 4.27
CA ASN A 378 5.81 -23.10 3.72
C ASN A 378 4.39 -22.82 3.18
N PRO A 379 3.87 -23.61 2.22
CA PRO A 379 2.58 -23.34 1.58
C PRO A 379 1.38 -23.23 2.55
N SER A 380 1.37 -24.03 3.62
CA SER A 380 0.29 -23.99 4.62
C SER A 380 0.31 -22.69 5.40
N LYS A 381 1.50 -22.26 5.86
CA LYS A 381 1.66 -21.00 6.60
C LYS A 381 1.38 -19.79 5.71
N ALA A 382 1.81 -19.83 4.45
CA ALA A 382 1.50 -18.78 3.47
C ALA A 382 -0.01 -18.60 3.28
N GLU A 383 -0.78 -19.69 3.29
CA GLU A 383 -2.24 -19.66 3.17
C GLU A 383 -2.91 -19.15 4.43
N GLU A 384 -2.49 -19.65 5.59
CA GLU A 384 -2.95 -19.17 6.89
C GLU A 384 -2.73 -17.66 7.01
N THR A 385 -1.50 -17.17 6.80
CA THR A 385 -1.16 -15.75 6.87
C THR A 385 -1.92 -14.90 5.86
N PHE A 386 -2.18 -15.40 4.64
CA PHE A 386 -3.01 -14.70 3.68
C PHE A 386 -4.44 -14.49 4.21
N PHE A 387 -5.05 -15.54 4.78
CA PHE A 387 -6.42 -15.45 5.30
C PHE A 387 -6.52 -14.70 6.62
N GLU A 388 -5.52 -14.78 7.50
CA GLU A 388 -5.43 -13.97 8.72
C GLU A 388 -5.48 -12.48 8.37
N LEU A 389 -4.62 -12.02 7.45
CA LEU A 389 -4.59 -10.63 7.01
C LEU A 389 -5.88 -10.23 6.29
N TYR A 390 -6.42 -11.10 5.44
CA TYR A 390 -7.69 -10.84 4.77
C TYR A 390 -8.83 -10.65 5.77
N GLN A 391 -8.92 -11.52 6.78
CA GLN A 391 -9.97 -11.45 7.80
C GLN A 391 -9.83 -10.17 8.64
N GLN A 392 -8.62 -9.84 9.10
CA GLN A 392 -8.38 -8.60 9.85
C GLN A 392 -8.84 -7.35 9.07
N VAL A 393 -8.53 -7.30 7.77
CA VAL A 393 -8.94 -6.17 6.92
C VAL A 393 -10.46 -6.17 6.67
N LYS A 394 -11.06 -7.34 6.52
CA LYS A 394 -12.52 -7.49 6.39
C LYS A 394 -13.24 -7.00 7.65
N ASP A 395 -12.72 -7.33 8.84
CA ASP A 395 -13.32 -6.96 10.12
C ASP A 395 -13.36 -5.44 10.35
N VAL A 396 -12.47 -4.69 9.72
CA VAL A 396 -12.45 -3.22 9.75
C VAL A 396 -13.06 -2.57 8.51
N ASN A 397 -13.70 -3.35 7.62
CA ASN A 397 -14.25 -2.89 6.35
C ASN A 397 -13.23 -2.11 5.48
N GLY A 398 -11.98 -2.56 5.51
CA GLY A 398 -10.83 -1.94 4.85
C GLY A 398 -10.61 -2.41 3.41
N CYS A 399 -9.42 -2.10 2.87
CA CYS A 399 -8.99 -2.56 1.54
C CYS A 399 -7.84 -3.56 1.66
N PHE A 400 -8.10 -4.81 1.32
CA PHE A 400 -7.07 -5.85 1.30
C PHE A 400 -6.34 -5.80 -0.04
N ALA A 401 -5.10 -5.31 -0.03
CA ALA A 401 -4.26 -5.20 -1.23
C ALA A 401 -3.06 -6.15 -1.16
N ALA A 402 -3.02 -7.09 -2.10
CA ALA A 402 -1.94 -8.08 -2.21
C ALA A 402 -1.27 -8.03 -3.58
N VAL A 403 0.06 -8.07 -3.60
CA VAL A 403 0.88 -7.99 -4.81
C VAL A 403 1.43 -9.36 -5.18
N PHE A 404 1.36 -9.67 -6.47
CA PHE A 404 1.91 -10.86 -7.09
C PHE A 404 2.67 -10.47 -8.34
N SER A 405 3.73 -11.17 -8.69
CA SER A 405 4.35 -11.01 -10.00
C SER A 405 3.77 -12.00 -11.02
N ASN A 406 3.76 -11.61 -12.30
CA ASN A 406 3.42 -12.56 -13.36
C ASN A 406 4.40 -13.74 -13.41
N GLU A 407 5.66 -13.54 -12.99
CA GLU A 407 6.65 -14.60 -12.88
C GLU A 407 6.23 -15.66 -11.84
N SER A 408 5.78 -15.25 -10.64
CA SER A 408 5.22 -16.16 -9.63
C SER A 408 4.06 -16.99 -10.16
N MET A 409 3.24 -16.38 -11.00
CA MET A 409 2.09 -17.03 -11.61
C MET A 409 2.48 -18.00 -12.74
N GLY A 410 3.73 -17.95 -13.19
CA GLY A 410 4.24 -18.80 -14.26
C GLY A 410 4.52 -20.25 -13.87
N ASN A 411 4.54 -20.56 -12.57
CA ASN A 411 4.74 -21.92 -12.05
C ASN A 411 6.04 -22.57 -12.57
N TYR A 412 7.13 -21.80 -12.60
CA TYR A 412 8.40 -22.16 -13.20
C TYR A 412 9.58 -21.99 -12.23
N GLY A 413 10.53 -22.92 -12.25
CA GLY A 413 11.66 -22.89 -11.30
C GLY A 413 11.19 -22.84 -9.85
N ASN A 414 11.60 -21.79 -9.13
CA ASN A 414 11.24 -21.57 -7.73
C ASN A 414 9.78 -21.10 -7.54
N GLU A 415 9.06 -20.83 -8.63
CA GLU A 415 7.68 -20.32 -8.60
C GLU A 415 6.62 -21.44 -8.63
N LYS A 416 7.05 -22.70 -8.58
CA LYS A 416 6.14 -23.85 -8.63
C LYS A 416 5.17 -23.84 -7.44
N GLY A 417 3.90 -24.11 -7.72
CA GLY A 417 2.80 -24.13 -6.75
C GLY A 417 2.09 -22.79 -6.58
N PHE A 418 2.77 -21.67 -6.84
CA PHE A 418 2.27 -20.35 -6.48
C PHE A 418 1.04 -19.91 -7.30
N ARG A 419 0.93 -20.34 -8.56
CA ARG A 419 -0.31 -20.16 -9.36
C ARG A 419 -1.51 -20.85 -8.73
N LYS A 420 -1.34 -22.08 -8.21
CA LYS A 420 -2.43 -22.82 -7.56
C LYS A 420 -2.82 -22.14 -6.25
N PHE A 421 -1.84 -21.65 -5.49
CA PHE A 421 -2.07 -20.83 -4.30
C PHE A 421 -2.94 -19.61 -4.62
N TYR A 422 -2.54 -18.77 -5.59
CA TYR A 422 -3.31 -17.60 -6.00
C TYR A 422 -4.74 -17.95 -6.38
N GLN A 423 -4.91 -18.98 -7.22
CA GLN A 423 -6.24 -19.42 -7.64
C GLN A 423 -7.08 -19.91 -6.48
N LYS A 424 -6.49 -20.62 -5.52
CA LYS A 424 -7.17 -21.14 -4.32
C LYS A 424 -7.66 -20.00 -3.44
N VAL A 425 -6.76 -19.08 -3.06
CA VAL A 425 -7.07 -18.04 -2.07
C VAL A 425 -8.14 -17.07 -2.55
N TYR A 426 -8.02 -16.61 -3.81
CA TYR A 426 -9.01 -15.69 -4.37
C TYR A 426 -10.34 -16.35 -4.69
N LYS A 427 -10.35 -17.62 -5.09
CA LYS A 427 -11.59 -18.35 -5.31
C LYS A 427 -12.38 -18.52 -4.01
N LYS A 428 -11.68 -18.72 -2.88
CA LYS A 428 -12.29 -18.77 -1.54
C LYS A 428 -12.83 -17.39 -1.11
N ILE A 429 -12.07 -16.32 -1.30
CA ILE A 429 -12.57 -14.94 -1.07
C ILE A 429 -13.87 -14.68 -1.85
N CYS A 430 -13.90 -15.04 -3.13
CA CYS A 430 -15.07 -14.79 -3.98
C CYS A 430 -16.27 -15.66 -3.61
N SER A 431 -16.08 -16.84 -3.00
CA SER A 431 -17.19 -17.64 -2.47
C SER A 431 -17.74 -17.09 -1.16
N GLU A 432 -16.94 -16.37 -0.36
CA GLU A 432 -17.39 -15.78 0.91
C GLU A 432 -18.14 -14.43 0.72
N ASN A 433 -17.96 -13.77 -0.41
CA ASN A 433 -18.59 -12.48 -0.74
C ASN A 433 -19.84 -12.60 -1.62
N ARG A 434 -20.23 -13.83 -1.99
CA ARG A 434 -21.51 -14.14 -2.66
C ARG A 434 -22.50 -14.60 -1.61
#